data_AF-A0A504YBI7-F1
#
_entry.id   AF-A0A504YBI7-F1
#
_cell.length_a   1.000
_cell.length_b   1.000
_cell.length_c   1.000
_cell.angle_alpha   90.00
_cell.angle_beta   90.00
_cell.angle_gamma   90.00
#
_symmetry.space_group_name_H-M   'P 1'
#
loop_
_entity.id
_entity.type
_entity.pdbx_description
1 polymer ?
#
loop_
_entity_poly.entity_id
_entity_poly.type
_entity_poly.pdbx_seq_one_letter_code
_entity_poly.pdbx_strand_id
1 'polypeptide(L)' 'MKVMFTVVEFVGENIVAVINDPWMVGSDHAMWPSVGASRAERLVCHDHPPPVHSKAHKVKVLKDVGKRT' A
#
# COMPACT_ATOMS: atom_id res chain seq x y z
N MET A 1 -5.88 14.77 8.09
CA MET A 1 -5.47 13.39 8.44
C MET A 1 -4.00 13.22 8.09
N LYS A 2 -3.19 12.63 8.98
CA LYS A 2 -1.80 12.30 8.68
C LYS A 2 -1.82 11.05 7.79
N VAL A 3 -1.40 11.17 6.53
CA VAL A 3 -1.25 10.00 5.65
C VAL A 3 0.01 9.27 6.06
N MET A 4 -0.15 8.00 6.41
CA MET A 4 0.91 7.16 6.92
C MET A 4 1.19 6.07 5.88
N PHE A 5 2.46 5.97 5.52
CA PHE A 5 2.93 5.04 4.51
C PHE A 5 3.86 4.04 5.18
N THR A 6 3.77 2.79 4.78
CA THR A 6 4.59 1.71 5.29
C THR A 6 5.46 1.16 4.16
N VAL A 7 6.77 1.07 4.40
CA VAL A 7 7.69 0.38 3.49
C VAL A 7 7.62 -1.11 3.80
N VAL A 8 7.30 -1.92 2.80
CA VAL A 8 7.15 -3.37 2.94
C VAL A 8 7.91 -4.12 1.85
N GLU A 9 8.39 -5.32 2.18
CA GLU A 9 8.95 -6.29 1.25
C GLU A 9 7.90 -7.37 0.94
N PHE A 10 7.62 -7.62 -0.34
CA PHE A 10 6.69 -8.66 -0.79
C PHE A 10 7.38 -10.02 -0.76
N VAL A 11 7.00 -10.85 0.21
CA VAL A 11 7.62 -12.15 0.46
C VAL A 11 7.29 -13.09 -0.70
N GLY A 12 8.30 -13.40 -1.52
CA GLY A 12 8.18 -14.28 -2.69
C GLY A 12 8.18 -13.55 -4.03
N GLU A 13 8.13 -12.22 -4.05
CA GLU A 13 8.16 -11.43 -5.29
C GLU A 13 9.50 -10.69 -5.46
N ASN A 14 10.36 -10.66 -4.44
CA ASN A 14 11.63 -9.93 -4.42
C ASN A 14 11.45 -8.44 -4.78
N ILE A 15 10.35 -7.86 -4.30
CA ILE A 15 9.94 -6.48 -4.54
C ILE A 15 9.79 -5.77 -3.19
N VAL A 16 10.25 -4.53 -3.12
CA VAL A 16 9.99 -3.62 -1.99
C VAL A 16 9.11 -2.49 -2.49
N ALA A 17 8.09 -2.13 -1.72
CA ALA A 17 7.17 -1.05 -2.05
C ALA A 17 6.83 -0.19 -0.84
N VAL A 18 6.42 1.05 -1.12
CA VAL A 18 5.80 1.95 -0.15
C VAL A 18 4.31 1.89 -0.35
N ILE A 19 3.58 1.41 0.64
CA ILE A 19 2.12 1.27 0.60
C ILE A 19 1.48 2.21 1.60
N ASN A 20 0.26 2.65 1.29
CA ASN A 20 -0.52 3.45 2.22
C ASN A 20 -1.10 2.51 3.29
N ASP A 21 -1.16 2.95 4.56
CA ASP A 21 -1.70 2.13 5.66
C ASP A 21 -3.11 1.56 5.40
N PRO A 22 -4.05 2.23 4.71
CA PRO A 22 -5.34 1.65 4.33
C PRO A 22 -5.26 0.40 3.44
N TRP A 23 -4.09 0.11 2.85
CA TRP A 23 -3.86 -1.09 2.04
C TRP A 23 -3.22 -2.22 2.85
N MET A 24 -2.79 -1.95 4.08
CA MET A 24 -2.39 -2.99 5.03
C MET A 24 -3.63 -3.75 5.49
N VAL A 25 -3.54 -5.07 5.48
CA VAL A 25 -4.54 -5.98 6.04
C VAL A 25 -3.90 -6.71 7.20
N GLY A 26 -4.06 -6.15 8.41
CA GLY A 26 -3.30 -6.61 9.57
C GLY A 26 -1.83 -6.20 9.49
N SER A 27 -0.95 -6.98 10.12
CA SER A 27 0.46 -6.59 10.34
C SER A 27 1.43 -7.09 9.26
N ASP A 28 1.06 -8.12 8.51
CA ASP A 28 1.96 -8.86 7.59
C ASP A 28 1.32 -9.17 6.22
N HIS A 29 0.17 -8.58 5.91
CA HIS A 29 -0.45 -8.69 4.60
C HIS A 29 -0.78 -7.31 4.05
N ALA A 30 -0.66 -7.17 2.73
CA ALA A 30 -1.08 -5.98 2.00
C ALA A 30 -1.91 -6.35 0.78
N MET A 31 -2.92 -5.55 0.48
CA MET A 31 -3.64 -5.66 -0.79
C MET A 31 -3.08 -4.65 -1.77
N TRP A 32 -2.61 -5.12 -2.91
CA TRP A 32 -2.14 -4.24 -3.97
C TRP A 32 -3.35 -3.66 -4.73
N PRO A 33 -3.32 -2.41 -5.19
CA PRO A 33 -4.32 -1.92 -6.13
C PRO A 33 -4.35 -2.80 -7.39
N SER A 34 -5.54 -3.16 -7.87
CA SER A 34 -5.70 -3.86 -9.16
C SER A 34 -5.39 -2.99 -10.38
N VAL A 35 -5.04 -1.73 -10.14
CA VAL A 35 -4.68 -0.72 -11.14
C VAL A 35 -3.22 -0.33 -10.98
N GLY A 36 -2.58 0.08 -12.07
CA GLY A 36 -1.20 0.58 -12.01
C GLY A 36 -1.04 1.79 -11.10
N ALA A 37 0.17 1.99 -10.56
CA ALA A 37 0.48 3.02 -9.56
C ALA A 37 -0.02 4.42 -9.93
N SER A 38 0.21 4.89 -11.17
CA SER A 38 -0.26 6.22 -11.62
C SER A 38 -1.79 6.39 -11.57
N ARG A 39 -2.54 5.30 -11.79
CA ARG A 39 -4.01 5.33 -11.69
C ARG A 39 -4.46 5.25 -10.23
N ALA A 40 -3.78 4.45 -9.42
CA ALA A 40 -4.03 4.40 -7.97
C ALA A 40 -3.80 5.77 -7.32
N GLU A 41 -2.68 6.44 -7.64
CA GLU A 41 -2.36 7.80 -7.16
C GLU A 41 -3.43 8.81 -7.53
N ARG A 42 -3.88 8.80 -8.80
CA ARG A 42 -4.97 9.68 -9.26
C ARG A 42 -6.28 9.43 -8.51
N LEU A 43 -6.65 8.17 -8.30
CA LEU A 43 -7.88 7.82 -7.57
C LEU A 43 -7.80 8.35 -6.13
N VAL A 44 -6.68 8.09 -5.43
CA VAL A 44 -6.46 8.57 -4.06
C VAL A 44 -6.47 10.12 -4.00
N CYS A 45 -5.89 10.79 -5.00
CA CYS A 45 -5.90 12.26 -5.09
C CYS A 45 -7.31 12.85 -5.21
N HIS A 46 -8.25 12.10 -5.78
CA HIS A 46 -9.65 12.48 -5.94
C HIS A 46 -10.56 11.87 -4.86
N ASP A 47 -10.01 11.47 -3.70
CA ASP A 47 -10.73 10.82 -2.59
C ASP A 47 -11.49 9.54 -2.98
N HIS A 48 -11.07 8.89 -4.07
CA HIS A 48 -11.59 7.61 -4.51
C HIS A 48 -10.64 6.47 -4.10
N PRO A 49 -11.11 5.47 -3.34
CA PRO A 49 -10.28 4.30 -3.05
C PRO A 49 -10.01 3.54 -4.35
N PRO A 50 -8.75 3.14 -4.64
CA PRO A 50 -8.47 2.32 -5.79
C PRO A 50 -9.12 0.93 -5.64
N PRO A 51 -9.56 0.32 -6.75
CA PRO A 51 -10.13 -1.02 -6.71
C PRO A 51 -9.09 -2.01 -6.19
N VAL A 52 -9.43 -2.65 -5.09
CA VAL A 52 -8.52 -3.53 -4.37
C VAL A 52 -8.41 -4.85 -5.14
N HIS A 53 -7.18 -5.33 -5.36
CA HIS A 53 -6.99 -6.67 -5.88
C HIS A 53 -7.43 -7.69 -4.83
N SER A 54 -8.20 -8.71 -5.21
CA SER A 54 -8.78 -9.69 -4.27
C SER A 54 -7.73 -10.58 -3.58
N LYS A 55 -6.48 -10.57 -4.07
CA LYS A 55 -5.37 -11.31 -3.48
C LYS A 55 -4.62 -10.43 -2.49
N ALA A 56 -4.57 -10.87 -1.24
CA ALA A 56 -3.64 -10.34 -0.26
C ALA A 56 -2.24 -10.94 -0.50
N HIS A 57 -1.22 -10.11 -0.44
CA HIS A 57 0.17 -10.51 -0.55
C HIS A 57 0.79 -10.53 0.84
N LYS A 58 1.56 -11.57 1.13
CA LYS A 58 2.34 -11.63 2.36
C LYS A 58 3.48 -10.63 2.25
N VAL A 59 3.61 -9.77 3.23
CA VAL A 59 4.62 -8.73 3.27
C VAL A 59 5.38 -8.72 4.58
N LYS A 60 6.61 -8.23 4.55
CA LYS A 60 7.40 -7.93 5.73
C LYS A 60 7.51 -6.43 5.88
N VAL A 61 6.99 -5.89 6.98
CA VAL A 61 7.11 -4.46 7.29
C VAL A 61 8.56 -4.14 7.61
N LEU A 62 9.11 -3.17 6.86
CA LEU A 62 10.48 -2.70 7.04
C LEU A 62 10.50 -1.40 7.86
N LYS A 63 9.55 -0.48 7.61
CA LYS A 63 9.51 0.83 8.29
C LYS A 63 8.19 1.57 8.09
N ASP A 64 7.67 2.18 9.17
CA ASP A 64 6.62 3.20 9.10
C ASP A 64 7.17 4.58 8.76
N VAL A 65 6.58 5.23 7.75
CA VAL A 65 6.96 6.55 7.25
C VAL A 65 5.73 7.46 7.31
N GLY A 66 5.64 8.25 8.38
CA GLY A 66 4.64 9.30 8.47
C GLY A 66 5.01 10.48 7.58
N LYS A 67 4.14 10.89 6.65
CA LYS A 67 4.32 12.17 5.96
C LYS A 67 3.90 13.30 6.91
N ARG A 68 4.85 14.16 7.29
CA ARG A 68 4.56 15.41 7.99
C ARG A 68 4.12 16.40 6.90
N THR A 69 2.82 16.72 6.88
CA THR A 69 2.28 17.83 6.08
C THR A 69 2.84 19.16 6.54
#